data_AF-A0A7L6ARP4-F1
#
_entry.id   AF-A0A7L6ARP4-F1
#
_cell.length_a   1.000
_cell.length_b   1.000
_cell.length_c   1.000
_cell.angle_alpha   90.00
_cell.angle_beta   90.00
_cell.angle_gamma   90.00
#
_symmetry.space_group_name_H-M   'P 1'
#
loop_
_entity.id
_entity.type
_entity.pdbx_description
1 polymer ?
#
loop_
_entity_poly.entity_id
_entity_poly.type
_entity_poly.pdbx_seq_one_letter_code
_entity_poly.pdbx_strand_id
1 'polypeptide(L)'
;MDFDHTDLLTIKDYIRWGASRFAEAELSFTHGMASPLDEAAYLVLHTLHLPVDTPDLYFDSRLTGSERAAVADIIRQRVETRRPAAYLTHEGWFCNLPFYVDERVLIPRSPIAETIEKQFAPWIDPHETHHILDLCTGSGCIGIACAYAFPHAQVDLSDISEDALAVAQINIERHQLGGQAQAIQSDLFAHLQGRRYDIIVSNPPYVDAQDMAALTPEFLHEPAQLALASGADGLDHVHRILKGAAEHLTHHGILVVEVGNSQYALQAAYPDVLFHWLEFERGGDGVFLLTADQVRSWRADKPLLVRIVGSVTAAATVRVSSACPVIVVRVSGAGAAVIADIATCLLRARQTGQR
;
A
#
# COMPACT_ATOMS: atom_id res chain seq x y z
N MET A 1 -14.51 -28.31 -18.89
CA MET A 1 -14.33 -27.48 -20.09
C MET A 1 -13.39 -28.24 -21.01
N ASP A 2 -13.73 -28.37 -22.29
CA ASP A 2 -12.82 -29.02 -23.25
C ASP A 2 -11.80 -27.98 -23.75
N PHE A 3 -10.52 -28.33 -23.74
CA PHE A 3 -9.39 -27.47 -24.16
C PHE A 3 -8.83 -27.92 -25.52
N ASP A 4 -9.70 -28.39 -26.40
CA ASP A 4 -9.34 -28.68 -27.79
C ASP A 4 -8.86 -27.41 -28.51
N HIS A 5 -7.63 -27.48 -29.02
CA HIS A 5 -6.93 -26.40 -29.69
C HIS A 5 -6.37 -26.83 -31.06
N THR A 6 -6.81 -27.97 -31.62
CA THR A 6 -6.23 -28.51 -32.87
C THR A 6 -6.37 -27.57 -34.06
N ASP A 7 -7.44 -26.77 -34.09
CA ASP A 7 -7.74 -25.84 -35.18
C ASP A 7 -7.19 -24.42 -34.95
N LEU A 8 -6.60 -24.14 -33.78
CA LEU A 8 -6.00 -22.84 -33.49
C LEU A 8 -4.61 -22.79 -34.10
N LEU A 9 -4.34 -21.80 -34.96
CA LEU A 9 -3.09 -21.75 -35.72
C LEU A 9 -2.22 -20.55 -35.39
N THR A 10 -2.83 -19.42 -35.00
CA THR A 10 -2.16 -18.12 -34.88
C THR A 10 -2.24 -17.55 -33.47
N ILE A 11 -1.40 -16.55 -33.17
CA ILE A 11 -1.46 -15.80 -31.90
C ILE A 11 -2.87 -15.24 -31.68
N LYS A 12 -3.45 -14.62 -32.70
CA LYS A 12 -4.82 -14.06 -32.65
C LYS A 12 -5.87 -15.13 -32.30
N ASP A 13 -5.75 -16.34 -32.84
CA ASP A 13 -6.67 -17.45 -32.53
C ASP A 13 -6.65 -17.76 -31.03
N TYR A 14 -5.46 -17.87 -30.45
CA TYR A 14 -5.29 -18.18 -29.03
C TYR A 14 -5.72 -17.04 -28.10
N ILE A 15 -5.49 -15.78 -28.46
CA ILE A 15 -5.98 -14.63 -27.68
C ILE A 15 -7.50 -14.63 -27.63
N ARG A 16 -8.16 -14.73 -28.79
CA ARG A 16 -9.62 -14.75 -28.88
C ARG A 16 -10.21 -15.97 -28.14
N TRP A 17 -9.60 -17.14 -28.33
CA TRP A 17 -10.04 -18.38 -27.68
C TRP A 17 -9.84 -18.33 -26.16
N GLY A 18 -8.68 -17.90 -25.68
CA GLY A 18 -8.39 -17.72 -24.26
C GLY A 18 -9.38 -16.79 -23.58
N ALA A 19 -9.66 -15.63 -24.18
CA ALA A 19 -10.67 -14.71 -23.67
C ALA A 19 -12.06 -15.34 -23.57
N SER A 20 -12.43 -16.20 -24.55
CA SER A 20 -13.69 -16.95 -24.50
C SER A 20 -13.72 -17.96 -23.36
N ARG A 21 -12.60 -18.68 -23.11
CA ARG A 21 -12.49 -19.63 -21.98
C ARG A 21 -12.54 -18.92 -20.64
N PHE A 22 -11.91 -17.75 -20.52
CA PHE A 22 -11.93 -16.96 -19.29
C PHE A 22 -13.33 -16.40 -18.99
N ALA A 23 -14.04 -15.93 -20.01
CA ALA A 23 -15.42 -15.48 -19.87
C ALA A 23 -16.38 -16.63 -19.50
N GLU A 24 -16.23 -17.79 -20.15
CA GLU A 24 -17.03 -19.00 -19.85
C GLU A 24 -16.80 -19.51 -18.42
N ALA A 25 -15.59 -19.36 -17.90
CA ALA A 25 -15.24 -19.74 -16.53
C ALA A 25 -15.62 -18.67 -15.48
N GLU A 26 -16.15 -17.52 -15.91
CA GLU A 26 -16.51 -16.38 -15.05
C GLU A 26 -15.33 -15.98 -14.13
N LEU A 27 -14.15 -15.81 -14.74
CA LEU A 27 -12.95 -15.37 -14.02
C LEU A 27 -13.05 -13.89 -13.65
N SER A 28 -12.44 -13.53 -12.52
CA SER A 28 -12.20 -12.12 -12.17
C SER A 28 -10.86 -11.62 -12.74
N PHE A 29 -10.82 -10.37 -13.19
CA PHE A 29 -9.64 -9.70 -13.75
C PHE A 29 -9.17 -8.49 -12.91
N THR A 30 -9.74 -8.33 -11.72
CA THR A 30 -9.50 -7.20 -10.78
C THR A 30 -8.06 -7.04 -10.29
N HIS A 31 -7.13 -7.91 -10.69
CA HIS A 31 -5.72 -7.90 -10.29
C HIS A 31 -4.82 -7.09 -11.25
N GLY A 32 -5.39 -6.31 -12.16
CA GLY A 32 -4.65 -5.35 -12.99
C GLY A 32 -4.90 -5.42 -14.49
N MET A 33 -5.76 -6.33 -14.98
CA MET A 33 -6.12 -6.42 -16.40
C MET A 33 -7.54 -5.91 -16.64
N ALA A 34 -7.73 -5.11 -17.70
CA ALA A 34 -9.02 -4.45 -17.95
C ALA A 34 -10.10 -5.39 -18.52
N SER A 35 -9.70 -6.45 -19.23
CA SER A 35 -10.64 -7.36 -19.87
C SER A 35 -10.09 -8.80 -20.02
N PRO A 36 -10.96 -9.79 -20.28
CA PRO A 36 -10.53 -11.15 -20.63
C PRO A 36 -9.60 -11.20 -21.86
N LEU A 37 -9.78 -10.27 -22.81
CA LEU A 37 -8.94 -10.18 -24.00
C LEU A 37 -7.54 -9.70 -23.66
N ASP A 38 -7.42 -8.70 -22.79
CA ASP A 38 -6.12 -8.15 -22.38
C ASP A 38 -5.32 -9.19 -21.58
N GLU A 39 -5.95 -9.89 -20.62
CA GLU A 39 -5.27 -10.95 -19.87
C GLU A 39 -4.89 -12.14 -20.77
N ALA A 40 -5.75 -12.51 -21.73
CA ALA A 40 -5.42 -13.55 -22.70
C ALA A 40 -4.25 -13.14 -23.60
N ALA A 41 -4.23 -11.90 -24.10
CA ALA A 41 -3.12 -11.35 -24.86
C ALA A 41 -1.83 -11.39 -24.06
N TYR A 42 -1.87 -10.94 -22.80
CA TYR A 42 -0.73 -10.98 -21.89
C TYR A 42 -0.18 -12.40 -21.71
N LEU A 43 -1.02 -13.38 -21.37
CA LEU A 43 -0.59 -14.77 -21.14
C LEU A 43 -0.03 -15.41 -22.42
N VAL A 44 -0.67 -15.18 -23.57
CA VAL A 44 -0.20 -15.71 -24.86
C VAL A 44 1.15 -15.11 -25.23
N LEU A 45 1.30 -13.78 -25.20
CA LEU A 45 2.55 -13.11 -25.56
C LEU A 45 3.69 -13.49 -24.59
N HIS A 46 3.41 -13.51 -23.29
CA HIS A 46 4.38 -13.92 -22.28
C HIS A 46 4.89 -15.35 -22.52
N THR A 47 3.98 -16.29 -22.79
CA THR A 47 4.33 -17.70 -23.07
C THR A 47 5.17 -17.87 -24.33
N LEU A 48 4.98 -16.98 -25.32
CA LEU A 48 5.75 -16.96 -26.56
C LEU A 48 7.03 -16.13 -26.45
N HIS A 49 7.35 -15.58 -25.27
CA HIS A 49 8.46 -14.66 -25.04
C HIS A 49 8.43 -13.42 -25.95
N LEU A 50 7.21 -12.95 -26.25
CA LEU A 50 6.97 -11.77 -27.05
C LEU A 50 6.68 -10.57 -26.13
N PRO A 51 7.21 -9.37 -26.46
CA PRO A 51 6.87 -8.14 -25.73
C PRO A 51 5.37 -7.83 -25.76
N VAL A 52 4.86 -7.16 -24.72
CA VAL A 52 3.45 -6.73 -24.65
C VAL A 52 3.08 -5.72 -25.73
N ASP A 53 4.06 -4.98 -26.27
CA ASP A 53 3.93 -4.04 -27.39
C ASP A 53 4.23 -4.67 -28.76
N THR A 54 4.14 -6.00 -28.86
CA THR A 54 4.29 -6.72 -30.13
C THR A 54 3.32 -6.18 -31.18
N PRO A 55 3.79 -5.75 -32.37
CA PRO A 55 2.91 -5.19 -33.40
C PRO A 55 1.87 -6.19 -33.91
N ASP A 56 0.64 -5.72 -34.11
CA ASP A 56 -0.51 -6.52 -34.57
C ASP A 56 -0.26 -7.35 -35.83
N LEU A 57 0.65 -6.91 -36.71
CA LEU A 57 1.02 -7.64 -37.93
C LEU A 57 1.57 -9.05 -37.64
N TYR A 58 2.15 -9.25 -36.44
CA TYR A 58 2.66 -10.54 -36.02
C TYR A 58 1.57 -11.45 -35.48
N PHE A 59 0.37 -10.94 -35.16
CA PHE A 59 -0.67 -11.73 -34.52
C PHE A 59 -1.28 -12.80 -35.45
N ASP A 60 -1.16 -12.63 -36.77
CA ASP A 60 -1.54 -13.65 -37.76
C ASP A 60 -0.42 -14.67 -38.04
N SER A 61 0.72 -14.58 -37.34
CA SER A 61 1.81 -15.56 -37.43
C SER A 61 1.38 -16.91 -36.88
N ARG A 62 1.79 -17.98 -37.57
CA ARG A 62 1.50 -19.35 -37.15
C ARG A 62 2.41 -19.79 -36.02
N LEU A 63 1.83 -20.48 -35.04
CA LEU A 63 2.53 -21.11 -33.94
C LEU A 63 3.00 -22.51 -34.33
N THR A 64 4.20 -22.88 -33.90
CA THR A 64 4.71 -24.25 -33.90
C THR A 64 3.87 -25.16 -32.99
N GLY A 65 4.01 -26.47 -33.15
CA GLY A 65 3.27 -27.42 -32.30
C GLY A 65 3.57 -27.29 -30.81
N SER A 66 4.82 -26.97 -30.45
CA SER A 66 5.25 -26.76 -29.06
C SER A 66 4.68 -25.46 -28.48
N GLU A 67 4.68 -24.37 -29.24
CA GLU A 67 4.10 -23.09 -28.82
C GLU A 67 2.59 -23.22 -28.59
N ARG A 68 1.89 -23.89 -29.51
CA ARG A 68 0.46 -24.19 -29.37
C ARG A 68 0.12 -24.94 -28.09
N ALA A 69 0.91 -25.97 -27.76
CA ALA A 69 0.73 -26.74 -26.54
C ALA A 69 1.00 -25.90 -25.28
N ALA A 70 2.06 -25.10 -25.27
CA ALA A 70 2.41 -24.24 -24.14
C ALA A 70 1.33 -23.17 -23.87
N VAL A 71 0.85 -22.50 -24.93
CA VAL A 71 -0.19 -21.48 -24.82
C VAL A 71 -1.53 -22.10 -24.39
N ALA A 72 -1.90 -23.27 -24.91
CA ALA A 72 -3.08 -23.97 -24.44
C ALA A 72 -2.98 -24.34 -22.95
N ASP A 73 -1.79 -24.76 -22.51
CA ASP A 73 -1.55 -25.16 -21.13
C ASP A 73 -1.68 -23.98 -20.15
N ILE A 74 -1.10 -22.81 -20.44
CA ILE A 74 -1.22 -21.66 -19.53
C ILE A 74 -2.66 -21.14 -19.43
N ILE A 75 -3.42 -21.16 -20.54
CA ILE A 75 -4.84 -20.80 -20.56
C ILE A 75 -5.64 -21.78 -19.70
N ARG A 76 -5.36 -23.09 -19.83
CA ARG A 76 -5.97 -24.13 -19.00
C ARG A 76 -5.65 -23.91 -17.52
N GLN A 77 -4.38 -23.68 -17.18
CA GLN A 77 -3.97 -23.39 -15.81
C GLN A 77 -4.70 -22.17 -15.23
N ARG A 78 -4.82 -21.08 -15.99
CA ARG A 78 -5.55 -19.88 -15.57
C ARG A 78 -7.01 -20.15 -15.25
N VAL A 79 -7.69 -20.96 -16.06
CA VAL A 79 -9.09 -21.35 -15.85
C VAL A 79 -9.25 -22.30 -14.65
N GLU A 80 -8.45 -23.36 -14.59
CA GLU A 80 -8.62 -24.44 -13.61
C GLU A 80 -8.17 -24.02 -12.21
N THR A 81 -7.06 -23.31 -12.11
CA THR A 81 -6.51 -22.88 -10.81
C THR A 81 -7.11 -21.58 -10.32
N ARG A 82 -7.62 -20.74 -11.25
CA ARG A 82 -7.99 -19.35 -10.98
C ARG A 82 -6.86 -18.51 -10.36
N ARG A 83 -5.59 -18.94 -10.47
CA ARG A 83 -4.45 -18.12 -10.07
C ARG A 83 -4.39 -16.87 -10.97
N PRO A 84 -4.20 -15.67 -10.42
CA PRO A 84 -4.00 -14.46 -11.22
C PRO A 84 -2.89 -14.64 -12.26
N ALA A 85 -3.03 -14.01 -13.43
CA ALA A 85 -2.06 -14.14 -14.50
C ALA A 85 -0.63 -13.80 -14.07
N ALA A 86 -0.47 -12.76 -13.24
CA ALA A 86 0.84 -12.33 -12.73
C ALA A 86 1.56 -13.42 -11.91
N TYR A 87 0.85 -14.29 -11.21
CA TYR A 87 1.45 -15.42 -10.48
C TYR A 87 1.72 -16.64 -11.36
N LEU A 88 1.03 -16.76 -12.50
CA LEU A 88 1.34 -17.78 -13.50
C LEU A 88 2.60 -17.42 -14.30
N THR A 89 2.78 -16.14 -14.59
CA THR A 89 3.91 -15.60 -15.34
C THR A 89 5.09 -15.16 -14.47
N HIS A 90 4.87 -15.10 -13.15
CA HIS A 90 5.79 -14.49 -12.18
C HIS A 90 6.18 -13.04 -12.52
N GLU A 91 5.24 -12.29 -13.09
CA GLU A 91 5.48 -10.93 -13.54
C GLU A 91 4.26 -10.02 -13.33
N GLY A 92 4.48 -8.89 -12.66
CA GLY A 92 3.52 -7.80 -12.48
C GLY A 92 4.11 -6.48 -12.96
N TRP A 93 3.26 -5.52 -13.33
CA TRP A 93 3.70 -4.23 -13.89
C TRP A 93 3.32 -3.08 -12.97
N PHE A 94 4.26 -2.14 -12.77
CA PHE A 94 4.02 -0.93 -11.99
C PHE A 94 4.89 0.22 -12.52
N CYS A 95 4.33 1.42 -12.72
CA CYS A 95 5.03 2.54 -13.38
C CYS A 95 5.71 2.15 -14.71
N ASN A 96 5.07 1.29 -15.50
CA ASN A 96 5.62 0.74 -16.76
C ASN A 96 6.93 -0.06 -16.59
N LEU A 97 7.20 -0.56 -15.39
CA LEU A 97 8.34 -1.42 -15.06
C LEU A 97 7.84 -2.83 -14.71
N PRO A 98 8.51 -3.89 -15.20
CA PRO A 98 8.17 -5.27 -14.88
C PRO A 98 8.85 -5.76 -13.60
N PHE A 99 8.07 -6.32 -12.68
CA PHE A 99 8.50 -6.84 -11.39
C PHE A 99 8.25 -8.34 -11.31
N TYR A 100 9.20 -9.09 -10.74
CA TYR A 100 8.94 -10.45 -10.28
C TYR A 100 7.94 -10.43 -9.14
N VAL A 101 6.93 -11.29 -9.23
CA VAL A 101 5.90 -11.47 -8.20
C VAL A 101 5.54 -12.94 -8.05
N ASP A 102 5.15 -13.32 -6.84
CA ASP A 102 4.56 -14.62 -6.53
C ASP A 102 3.64 -14.48 -5.29
N GLU A 103 3.11 -15.59 -4.81
CA GLU A 103 2.15 -15.64 -3.70
C GLU A 103 2.68 -15.09 -2.36
N ARG A 104 3.96 -14.69 -2.26
CA ARG A 104 4.52 -14.03 -1.07
C ARG A 104 4.19 -12.54 -0.99
N VAL A 105 3.75 -11.93 -2.10
CA VAL A 105 3.54 -10.48 -2.21
C VAL A 105 2.25 -10.14 -2.95
N LEU A 106 1.69 -8.96 -2.69
CA LEU A 106 0.55 -8.45 -3.46
C LEU A 106 0.96 -8.12 -4.91
N ILE A 107 0.02 -8.32 -5.84
CA ILE A 107 0.21 -7.92 -7.24
C ILE A 107 0.16 -6.37 -7.32
N PRO A 108 1.20 -5.71 -7.88
CA PRO A 108 1.28 -4.25 -7.93
C PRO A 108 0.09 -3.60 -8.64
N ARG A 109 -0.58 -2.66 -7.95
CA ARG A 109 -1.78 -1.96 -8.47
C ARG A 109 -2.08 -0.61 -7.80
N SER A 110 -1.07 0.00 -7.17
CA SER A 110 -1.28 1.23 -6.40
C SER A 110 -1.47 2.47 -7.30
N PRO A 111 -2.46 3.35 -7.03
CA PRO A 111 -2.57 4.65 -7.70
C PRO A 111 -1.39 5.59 -7.44
N ILE A 112 -0.56 5.31 -6.42
CA ILE A 112 0.68 6.07 -6.13
C ILE A 112 1.62 6.11 -7.36
N ALA A 113 1.49 5.18 -8.30
CA ALA A 113 2.22 5.21 -9.57
C ALA A 113 2.15 6.57 -10.29
N GLU A 114 0.98 7.21 -10.34
CA GLU A 114 0.80 8.53 -10.95
C GLU A 114 1.55 9.63 -10.20
N THR A 115 1.58 9.54 -8.86
CA THR A 115 2.30 10.51 -8.03
C THR A 115 3.81 10.37 -8.22
N ILE A 116 4.32 9.14 -8.36
CA ILE A 116 5.73 8.86 -8.65
C ILE A 116 6.12 9.41 -10.03
N GLU A 117 5.30 9.19 -11.06
CA GLU A 117 5.53 9.74 -12.41
C GLU A 117 5.61 11.27 -12.41
N LYS A 118 4.83 11.92 -11.55
CA LYS A 118 4.84 13.38 -11.33
C LYS A 118 5.87 13.82 -10.27
N GLN A 119 6.74 12.91 -9.82
CA GLN A 119 7.76 13.12 -8.79
C GLN A 119 7.22 13.82 -7.53
N PHE A 120 5.99 13.50 -7.12
CA PHE A 120 5.29 14.09 -5.98
C PHE A 120 5.15 15.62 -6.04
N ALA A 121 5.20 16.21 -7.23
CA ALA A 121 4.98 17.65 -7.40
C ALA A 121 3.58 18.09 -6.94
N PRO A 122 3.41 19.31 -6.41
CA PRO A 122 4.44 20.33 -6.17
C PRO A 122 5.10 20.25 -4.78
N TRP A 123 4.96 19.12 -4.08
CA TRP A 123 5.23 19.02 -2.65
C TRP A 123 6.69 18.84 -2.29
N ILE A 124 7.49 18.29 -3.20
CA ILE A 124 8.92 18.07 -3.03
C ILE A 124 9.69 18.55 -4.27
N ASP A 125 10.92 19.02 -4.06
CA ASP A 125 11.88 19.24 -5.14
C ASP A 125 12.66 17.93 -5.41
N PRO A 126 12.53 17.34 -6.61
CA PRO A 126 13.26 16.13 -6.96
C PRO A 126 14.78 16.26 -6.90
N HIS A 127 15.33 17.48 -7.02
CA HIS A 127 16.76 17.73 -6.92
C HIS A 127 17.29 17.77 -5.49
N GLU A 128 16.42 18.04 -4.51
CA GLU A 128 16.75 18.07 -3.08
C GLU A 128 16.31 16.78 -2.35
N THR A 129 15.73 15.83 -3.08
CA THR A 129 15.29 14.54 -2.53
C THR A 129 16.44 13.55 -2.50
N HIS A 130 16.85 13.11 -1.31
CA HIS A 130 18.01 12.24 -1.12
C HIS A 130 17.70 10.91 -0.43
N HIS A 131 16.63 10.85 0.37
CA HIS A 131 16.27 9.65 1.11
C HIS A 131 14.78 9.35 1.01
N ILE A 132 14.44 8.17 0.51
CA ILE A 132 13.06 7.70 0.33
C ILE A 132 12.88 6.40 1.13
N LEU A 133 11.76 6.29 1.83
CA LEU A 133 11.33 5.06 2.51
C LEU A 133 10.04 4.57 1.86
N ASP A 134 10.07 3.33 1.36
CA ASP A 134 8.87 2.57 1.00
C ASP A 134 8.54 1.61 2.15
N LEU A 135 7.49 1.94 2.91
CA LEU A 135 7.07 1.23 4.11
C LEU A 135 5.96 0.24 3.77
N CYS A 136 6.06 -0.99 4.26
CA CYS A 136 5.23 -2.12 3.82
C CYS A 136 5.44 -2.41 2.32
N THR A 137 6.72 -2.50 1.94
CA THR A 137 7.17 -2.49 0.53
C THR A 137 6.67 -3.68 -0.30
N GLY A 138 6.33 -4.81 0.32
CA GLY A 138 5.91 -6.01 -0.40
C GLY A 138 6.95 -6.45 -1.43
N SER A 139 6.58 -6.37 -2.71
CA SER A 139 7.47 -6.71 -3.84
C SER A 139 8.57 -5.69 -4.13
N GLY A 140 8.58 -4.55 -3.44
CA GLY A 140 9.53 -3.45 -3.70
C GLY A 140 9.09 -2.50 -4.81
N CYS A 141 7.92 -2.70 -5.42
CA CYS A 141 7.55 -2.01 -6.66
C CYS A 141 7.44 -0.48 -6.51
N ILE A 142 6.88 0.00 -5.40
CA ILE A 142 6.73 1.44 -5.11
C ILE A 142 8.11 2.07 -4.93
N GLY A 143 8.94 1.55 -4.02
CA GLY A 143 10.25 2.13 -3.77
C GLY A 143 11.23 1.99 -4.94
N ILE A 144 11.18 0.89 -5.70
CA ILE A 144 11.97 0.75 -6.93
C ILE A 144 11.53 1.78 -7.97
N ALA A 145 10.22 1.99 -8.17
CA ALA A 145 9.74 3.04 -9.06
C ALA A 145 10.19 4.43 -8.60
N CYS A 146 10.21 4.69 -7.29
CA CYS A 146 10.82 5.91 -6.73
C CYS A 146 12.31 6.01 -7.08
N ALA A 147 13.09 4.92 -7.04
CA ALA A 147 14.51 4.96 -7.42
C ALA A 147 14.72 5.41 -8.88
N TYR A 148 13.83 4.99 -9.80
CA TYR A 148 13.82 5.47 -11.19
C TYR A 148 13.43 6.94 -11.30
N ALA A 149 12.44 7.39 -10.52
CA ALA A 149 11.98 8.79 -10.51
C ALA A 149 12.97 9.75 -9.84
N PHE A 150 13.81 9.25 -8.92
CA PHE A 150 14.79 10.03 -8.16
C PHE A 150 16.19 9.39 -8.25
N PRO A 151 16.93 9.56 -9.36
CA PRO A 151 18.19 8.85 -9.63
C PRO A 151 19.34 9.13 -8.63
N HIS A 152 19.19 10.13 -7.77
CA HIS A 152 20.17 10.51 -6.75
C HIS A 152 19.73 10.17 -5.33
N ALA A 153 18.50 9.69 -5.14
CA ALA A 153 17.99 9.31 -3.84
C ALA A 153 18.37 7.86 -3.49
N GLN A 154 18.71 7.63 -2.22
CA GLN A 154 18.80 6.29 -1.64
C GLN A 154 17.41 5.85 -1.19
N VAL A 155 17.05 4.60 -1.47
CA VAL A 155 15.72 4.05 -1.19
C VAL A 155 15.82 2.89 -0.20
N ASP A 156 15.13 3.03 0.92
CA ASP A 156 14.93 1.93 1.87
C ASP A 156 13.58 1.27 1.57
N LEU A 157 13.60 -0.01 1.24
CA LEU A 157 12.42 -0.88 1.05
C LEU A 157 12.21 -1.65 2.35
N SER A 158 11.13 -1.37 3.10
CA SER A 158 10.93 -1.97 4.42
C SER A 158 9.64 -2.77 4.54
N ASP A 159 9.76 -3.97 5.08
CA ASP A 159 8.65 -4.87 5.36
C ASP A 159 8.88 -5.67 6.65
N ILE A 160 7.80 -6.16 7.26
CA ILE A 160 7.89 -7.10 8.38
C ILE A 160 8.16 -8.53 7.90
N SER A 161 7.73 -8.85 6.67
CA SER A 161 7.81 -10.18 6.07
C SER A 161 9.17 -10.41 5.41
N GLU A 162 9.93 -11.39 5.91
CA GLU A 162 11.17 -11.85 5.25
C GLU A 162 10.89 -12.40 3.86
N ASP A 163 9.76 -13.07 3.68
CA ASP A 163 9.34 -13.63 2.38
C ASP A 163 9.06 -12.54 1.35
N ALA A 164 8.43 -11.44 1.77
CA ALA A 164 8.22 -10.27 0.91
C ALA A 164 9.55 -9.60 0.56
N LEU A 165 10.44 -9.43 1.55
CA LEU A 165 11.76 -8.85 1.31
C LEU A 165 12.64 -9.72 0.40
N ALA A 166 12.48 -11.05 0.42
CA ALA A 166 13.14 -11.92 -0.54
C ALA A 166 12.66 -11.63 -1.98
N VAL A 167 11.37 -11.36 -2.19
CA VAL A 167 10.85 -10.91 -3.49
C VAL A 167 11.35 -9.51 -3.85
N ALA A 168 11.34 -8.57 -2.89
CA ALA A 168 11.89 -7.23 -3.11
C ALA A 168 13.38 -7.28 -3.51
N GLN A 169 14.16 -8.16 -2.91
CA GLN A 169 15.57 -8.37 -3.25
C GLN A 169 15.75 -8.89 -4.68
N ILE A 170 14.94 -9.86 -5.13
CA ILE A 170 14.91 -10.31 -6.53
C ILE A 170 14.67 -9.12 -7.46
N ASN A 171 13.75 -8.22 -7.11
CA ASN A 171 13.45 -7.06 -7.92
C ASN A 171 14.57 -6.00 -7.89
N ILE A 172 15.19 -5.73 -6.75
CA ILE A 172 16.38 -4.86 -6.67
C ILE A 172 17.46 -5.36 -7.62
N GLU A 173 17.72 -6.67 -7.64
CA GLU A 173 18.71 -7.30 -8.51
C GLU A 173 18.31 -7.23 -9.98
N ARG A 174 17.04 -7.56 -10.30
CA ARG A 174 16.49 -7.49 -11.66
C ARG A 174 16.62 -6.09 -12.27
N HIS A 175 16.41 -5.05 -11.46
CA HIS A 175 16.53 -3.66 -11.87
C HIS A 175 17.95 -3.07 -11.71
N GLN A 176 18.92 -3.87 -11.21
CA GLN A 176 20.32 -3.46 -11.00
C GLN A 176 20.48 -2.27 -10.04
N LEU A 177 19.62 -2.18 -9.03
CA LEU A 177 19.55 -1.05 -8.09
C LEU A 177 20.28 -1.31 -6.76
N GLY A 178 21.10 -2.34 -6.64
CA GLY A 178 21.76 -2.70 -5.37
C GLY A 178 22.69 -1.62 -4.76
N GLY A 179 23.06 -0.59 -5.53
CA GLY A 179 23.80 0.58 -5.04
C GLY A 179 22.92 1.76 -4.60
N GLN A 180 21.61 1.69 -4.82
CA GLN A 180 20.65 2.76 -4.59
C GLN A 180 19.49 2.32 -3.68
N ALA A 181 19.08 1.05 -3.74
CA ALA A 181 17.98 0.49 -2.99
C ALA A 181 18.44 -0.67 -2.09
N GLN A 182 17.89 -0.75 -0.88
CA GLN A 182 18.17 -1.85 0.05
C GLN A 182 16.89 -2.31 0.78
N ALA A 183 16.80 -3.62 1.00
CA ALA A 183 15.73 -4.26 1.75
C ALA A 183 16.03 -4.24 3.27
N ILE A 184 15.05 -3.85 4.09
CA ILE A 184 15.18 -3.74 5.55
C ILE A 184 13.98 -4.40 6.25
N GLN A 185 14.26 -5.45 7.02
CA GLN A 185 13.25 -6.07 7.87
C GLN A 185 12.91 -5.21 9.08
N SER A 186 11.67 -4.72 9.13
CA SER A 186 11.19 -3.84 10.20
C SER A 186 9.68 -3.96 10.38
N ASP A 187 9.23 -3.96 11.63
CA ASP A 187 7.82 -3.68 11.93
C ASP A 187 7.63 -2.16 11.92
N LEU A 188 7.12 -1.66 10.79
CA LEU A 188 7.03 -0.24 10.50
C LEU A 188 8.40 0.45 10.74
N PHE A 189 8.47 1.39 11.67
CA PHE A 189 9.68 2.19 11.91
C PHE A 189 10.71 1.55 12.87
N ALA A 190 10.42 0.39 13.47
CA ALA A 190 11.17 -0.15 14.62
C ALA A 190 12.68 -0.34 14.37
N HIS A 191 13.09 -0.74 13.16
CA HIS A 191 14.48 -1.05 12.83
C HIS A 191 15.14 -0.07 11.83
N LEU A 192 14.63 1.16 11.74
CA LEU A 192 15.18 2.17 10.83
C LEU A 192 16.31 3.02 11.43
N GLN A 193 16.81 2.68 12.63
CA GLN A 193 18.04 3.25 13.22
C GLN A 193 18.08 4.79 13.31
N GLY A 194 16.92 5.45 13.47
CA GLY A 194 16.82 6.92 13.54
C GLY A 194 17.02 7.65 12.21
N ARG A 195 17.01 6.93 11.09
CA ARG A 195 17.04 7.52 9.74
C ARG A 195 15.86 8.44 9.51
N ARG A 196 16.10 9.47 8.69
CA ARG A 196 15.10 10.44 8.26
C ARG A 196 15.01 10.47 6.75
N TYR A 197 13.80 10.70 6.26
CA TYR A 197 13.44 10.58 4.85
C TYR A 197 12.75 11.85 4.36
N ASP A 198 13.03 12.21 3.12
CA ASP A 198 12.35 13.27 2.40
C ASP A 198 11.00 12.79 1.88
N ILE A 199 10.88 11.50 1.57
CA ILE A 199 9.60 10.86 1.23
C ILE A 199 9.45 9.60 2.08
N ILE A 200 8.35 9.50 2.81
CA ILE A 200 7.84 8.22 3.33
C ILE A 200 6.59 7.89 2.53
N VAL A 201 6.65 6.81 1.77
CA VAL A 201 5.52 6.29 0.99
C VAL A 201 5.11 4.93 1.55
N SER A 202 3.82 4.63 1.57
CA SER A 202 3.34 3.34 2.06
C SER A 202 2.02 2.96 1.42
N ASN A 203 1.92 1.69 1.03
CA ASN A 203 0.65 1.03 0.76
C ASN A 203 0.46 -0.09 1.79
N PRO A 204 0.10 0.26 3.04
CA PRO A 204 -0.08 -0.73 4.09
C PRO A 204 -1.34 -1.55 3.85
N PRO A 205 -1.45 -2.75 4.43
CA PRO A 205 -2.74 -3.43 4.62
C PRO A 205 -3.86 -2.47 5.07
N TYR A 206 -4.96 -2.37 4.33
CA TYR A 206 -6.11 -1.52 4.71
C TYR A 206 -7.50 -2.13 4.48
N VAL A 207 -7.58 -3.39 4.02
CA VAL A 207 -8.86 -4.04 3.70
C VAL A 207 -9.65 -4.33 4.99
N ASP A 208 -10.92 -3.92 5.02
CA ASP A 208 -11.81 -4.20 6.14
C ASP A 208 -12.45 -5.60 6.05
N ALA A 209 -13.03 -6.06 7.16
CA ALA A 209 -13.60 -7.41 7.23
C ALA A 209 -14.81 -7.64 6.30
N GLN A 210 -15.51 -6.58 5.84
CA GLN A 210 -16.65 -6.69 4.94
C GLN A 210 -16.17 -6.86 3.49
N ASP A 211 -15.18 -6.08 3.07
CA ASP A 211 -14.54 -6.21 1.76
C ASP A 211 -13.85 -7.57 1.62
N MET A 212 -13.25 -8.09 2.70
CA MET A 212 -12.71 -9.45 2.77
C MET A 212 -13.74 -10.55 2.48
N ALA A 213 -14.98 -10.36 2.92
CA ALA A 213 -16.04 -11.35 2.74
C ALA A 213 -16.60 -11.38 1.29
N ALA A 214 -16.29 -10.36 0.49
CA ALA A 214 -16.73 -10.21 -0.90
C ALA A 214 -15.63 -10.56 -1.92
N LEU A 215 -14.46 -11.05 -1.47
CA LEU A 215 -13.34 -11.36 -2.35
C LEU A 215 -13.66 -12.49 -3.34
N THR A 216 -13.25 -12.29 -4.60
CA THR A 216 -13.36 -13.30 -5.65
C THR A 216 -12.36 -14.45 -5.41
N PRO A 217 -12.58 -15.65 -6.00
CA PRO A 217 -11.65 -16.77 -5.84
C PRO A 217 -10.21 -16.45 -6.22
N GLU A 218 -9.99 -15.56 -7.20
CA GLU A 218 -8.68 -15.10 -7.62
C GLU A 218 -7.95 -14.37 -6.47
N PHE A 219 -8.64 -13.51 -5.71
CA PHE A 219 -8.05 -12.75 -4.59
C PHE A 219 -7.58 -13.64 -3.43
N LEU A 220 -8.15 -14.84 -3.30
CA LEU A 220 -7.76 -15.79 -2.25
C LEU A 220 -6.35 -16.37 -2.46
N HIS A 221 -5.74 -16.13 -3.64
CA HIS A 221 -4.36 -16.52 -3.92
C HIS A 221 -3.34 -15.49 -3.45
N GLU A 222 -3.76 -14.24 -3.21
CA GLU A 222 -2.86 -13.23 -2.63
C GLU A 222 -2.64 -13.52 -1.13
N PRO A 223 -1.53 -13.05 -0.52
CA PRO A 223 -1.25 -13.30 0.89
C PRO A 223 -2.40 -12.85 1.82
N ALA A 224 -3.19 -13.80 2.33
CA ALA A 224 -4.37 -13.53 3.17
C ALA A 224 -4.04 -12.76 4.46
N GLN A 225 -2.81 -12.88 4.96
CA GLN A 225 -2.33 -12.19 6.16
C GLN A 225 -2.23 -10.67 5.96
N LEU A 226 -1.99 -10.20 4.73
CA LEU A 226 -1.99 -8.77 4.39
C LEU A 226 -3.40 -8.18 4.26
N ALA A 227 -4.42 -9.03 4.22
CA ALA A 227 -5.81 -8.61 4.07
C ALA A 227 -6.59 -8.71 5.41
N LEU A 228 -6.04 -9.42 6.41
CA LEU A 228 -6.66 -9.65 7.73
C LEU A 228 -6.07 -8.80 8.87
N ALA A 229 -4.97 -8.07 8.64
CA ALA A 229 -4.15 -7.54 9.72
C ALA A 229 -4.46 -6.10 10.18
N SER A 230 -5.52 -5.46 9.70
CA SER A 230 -5.69 -4.01 9.88
C SER A 230 -6.73 -3.56 10.90
N GLY A 231 -7.23 -4.49 11.72
CA GLY A 231 -8.21 -4.17 12.76
C GLY A 231 -9.63 -4.04 12.21
N ALA A 232 -10.57 -3.60 13.05
CA ALA A 232 -11.99 -3.56 12.71
C ALA A 232 -12.35 -2.50 11.66
N ASP A 233 -11.53 -1.45 11.53
CA ASP A 233 -11.69 -0.34 10.60
C ASP A 233 -10.62 -0.31 9.49
N GLY A 234 -9.72 -1.30 9.45
CA GLY A 234 -8.66 -1.36 8.45
C GLY A 234 -7.51 -0.36 8.67
N LEU A 235 -7.42 0.30 9.84
CA LEU A 235 -6.50 1.43 10.04
C LEU A 235 -5.40 1.21 11.09
N ASP A 236 -5.27 0.03 11.70
CA ASP A 236 -4.28 -0.22 12.76
C ASP A 236 -2.85 0.18 12.36
N HIS A 237 -2.44 -0.19 11.14
CA HIS A 237 -1.13 0.18 10.59
C HIS A 237 -1.03 1.69 10.33
N VAL A 238 -2.04 2.28 9.70
CA VAL A 238 -2.09 3.71 9.39
C VAL A 238 -2.00 4.56 10.67
N HIS A 239 -2.68 4.16 11.75
CA HIS A 239 -2.59 4.80 13.05
C HIS A 239 -1.16 4.79 13.62
N ARG A 240 -0.44 3.68 13.47
CA ARG A 240 0.96 3.56 13.90
C ARG A 240 1.89 4.38 13.01
N ILE A 241 1.64 4.40 11.70
CA ILE A 241 2.38 5.20 10.72
C ILE A 241 2.27 6.69 11.07
N LEU A 242 1.05 7.21 11.23
CA LEU A 242 0.81 8.62 11.58
C LEU A 242 1.50 9.03 12.89
N LYS A 243 1.49 8.14 13.90
CA LYS A 243 2.15 8.39 15.19
C LYS A 243 3.68 8.44 15.09
N GLY A 244 4.27 7.60 14.23
CA GLY A 244 5.73 7.48 14.09
C GLY A 244 6.36 8.41 13.06
N ALA A 245 5.63 8.79 12.00
CA ALA A 245 6.18 9.48 10.84
C ALA A 245 6.93 10.79 11.18
N ALA A 246 6.46 11.55 12.19
CA ALA A 246 7.11 12.80 12.62
C ALA A 246 8.61 12.63 12.96
N GLU A 247 8.98 11.48 13.52
CA GLU A 247 10.35 11.19 13.96
C GLU A 247 11.26 10.76 12.81
N HIS A 248 10.65 10.31 11.70
CA HIS A 248 11.34 9.77 10.52
C HIS A 248 11.27 10.70 9.31
N LEU A 249 10.54 11.82 9.36
CA LEU A 249 10.58 12.82 8.29
C LEU A 249 11.72 13.83 8.50
N THR A 250 12.34 14.25 7.40
CA THR A 250 13.13 15.49 7.34
C THR A 250 12.24 16.71 7.55
N HIS A 251 12.81 17.93 7.58
CA HIS A 251 12.00 19.12 7.84
C HIS A 251 11.00 19.43 6.72
N HIS A 252 11.40 19.14 5.47
CA HIS A 252 10.59 19.39 4.27
C HIS A 252 10.02 18.09 3.68
N GLY A 253 10.11 16.98 4.41
CA GLY A 253 9.66 15.70 3.90
C GLY A 253 8.14 15.57 3.81
N ILE A 254 7.68 14.57 3.07
CA ILE A 254 6.27 14.24 2.89
C ILE A 254 5.97 12.80 3.30
N LEU A 255 4.76 12.59 3.81
CA LEU A 255 4.17 11.29 4.07
C LEU A 255 3.05 11.05 3.06
N VAL A 256 3.12 9.96 2.31
CA VAL A 256 2.09 9.54 1.34
C VAL A 256 1.63 8.13 1.68
N VAL A 257 0.33 7.95 1.92
CA VAL A 257 -0.21 6.66 2.36
C VAL A 257 -1.51 6.35 1.63
N GLU A 258 -1.60 5.14 1.09
CA GLU A 258 -2.83 4.57 0.54
C GLU A 258 -3.66 3.89 1.64
N VAL A 259 -4.95 4.19 1.67
CA VAL A 259 -5.93 3.61 2.61
C VAL A 259 -7.21 3.17 1.93
N GLY A 260 -7.32 3.33 0.60
CA GLY A 260 -8.51 2.97 -0.18
C GLY A 260 -9.82 3.47 0.44
N ASN A 261 -10.80 2.57 0.56
CA ASN A 261 -12.13 2.86 1.11
C ASN A 261 -12.10 3.33 2.59
N SER A 262 -11.02 3.03 3.32
CA SER A 262 -10.85 3.39 4.73
C SER A 262 -10.57 4.88 4.95
N GLN A 263 -10.52 5.67 3.86
CA GLN A 263 -10.44 7.14 3.90
C GLN A 263 -11.48 7.77 4.85
N TYR A 264 -12.76 7.39 4.75
CA TYR A 264 -13.82 8.00 5.57
C TYR A 264 -13.67 7.67 7.06
N ALA A 265 -13.28 6.43 7.38
CA ALA A 265 -12.98 6.01 8.73
C ALA A 265 -11.78 6.79 9.30
N LEU A 266 -10.74 7.03 8.47
CA LEU A 266 -9.57 7.79 8.88
C LEU A 266 -9.90 9.25 9.16
N GLN A 267 -10.70 9.89 8.30
CA GLN A 267 -11.18 11.26 8.52
C GLN A 267 -12.01 11.38 9.80
N ALA A 268 -12.85 10.38 10.10
CA ALA A 268 -13.62 10.34 11.34
C ALA A 268 -12.74 10.15 12.59
N ALA A 269 -11.67 9.34 12.48
CA ALA A 269 -10.72 9.11 13.57
C ALA A 269 -9.82 10.34 13.84
N TYR A 270 -9.56 11.15 12.81
CA TYR A 270 -8.69 12.34 12.87
C TYR A 270 -9.34 13.57 12.24
N PRO A 271 -10.46 14.10 12.81
CA PRO A 271 -11.22 15.20 12.22
C PRO A 271 -10.45 16.53 12.17
N ASP A 272 -9.36 16.62 12.92
CA ASP A 272 -8.52 17.80 13.03
C ASP A 272 -7.28 17.76 12.13
N VAL A 273 -7.03 16.63 11.44
CA VAL A 273 -5.93 16.50 10.49
C VAL A 273 -6.43 16.92 9.12
N LEU A 274 -5.77 17.92 8.54
CA LEU A 274 -6.03 18.37 7.17
C LEU A 274 -5.31 17.45 6.19
N PHE A 275 -5.87 16.26 5.96
CA PHE A 275 -5.39 15.34 4.93
C PHE A 275 -5.54 15.96 3.54
N HIS A 276 -4.46 15.93 2.76
CA HIS A 276 -4.52 16.22 1.33
C HIS A 276 -4.80 14.93 0.57
N TRP A 277 -6.05 14.70 0.19
CA TRP A 277 -6.43 13.56 -0.65
C TRP A 277 -5.99 13.83 -2.09
N LEU A 278 -5.17 12.94 -2.63
CA LEU A 278 -4.66 13.03 -3.99
C LEU A 278 -5.73 12.56 -4.97
N GLU A 279 -5.80 13.20 -6.13
CA GLU A 279 -6.70 12.85 -7.23
C GLU A 279 -5.89 12.25 -8.38
N PHE A 280 -6.45 11.23 -9.03
CA PHE A 280 -5.76 10.40 -10.02
C PHE A 280 -6.53 10.37 -11.35
N GLU A 281 -5.81 10.51 -12.46
CA GLU A 281 -6.39 10.52 -13.81
C GLU A 281 -6.73 9.12 -14.31
N ARG A 282 -5.98 8.09 -13.86
CA ARG A 282 -6.18 6.68 -14.20
C ARG A 282 -7.07 5.96 -13.20
N GLY A 283 -7.66 6.69 -12.26
CA GLY A 283 -8.55 6.18 -11.22
C GLY A 283 -7.79 5.60 -10.02
N GLY A 284 -8.56 5.26 -8.98
CA GLY A 284 -8.06 4.97 -7.65
C GLY A 284 -8.28 6.17 -6.72
N ASP A 285 -8.58 5.89 -5.46
CA ASP A 285 -8.91 6.88 -4.42
C ASP A 285 -8.23 6.46 -3.11
N GLY A 286 -8.37 7.30 -2.08
CA GLY A 286 -7.92 6.95 -0.73
C GLY A 286 -6.41 7.05 -0.54
N VAL A 287 -5.69 7.83 -1.34
CA VAL A 287 -4.30 8.20 -1.05
C VAL A 287 -4.27 9.59 -0.44
N PHE A 288 -3.70 9.73 0.76
CA PHE A 288 -3.45 11.04 1.35
C PHE A 288 -1.98 11.41 1.32
N LEU A 289 -1.72 12.71 1.32
CA LEU A 289 -0.42 13.33 1.54
C LEU A 289 -0.48 14.25 2.76
N LEU A 290 0.59 14.23 3.56
CA LEU A 290 0.85 15.21 4.62
C LEU A 290 2.30 15.68 4.54
N THR A 291 2.53 16.99 4.70
CA THR A 291 3.89 17.51 4.88
C THR A 291 4.41 17.21 6.30
N ALA A 292 5.73 17.19 6.49
CA ALA A 292 6.34 17.01 7.80
C ALA A 292 5.84 18.03 8.83
N ASP A 293 5.59 19.28 8.41
CA ASP A 293 5.01 20.31 9.27
C ASP A 293 3.56 19.98 9.68
N GLN A 294 2.75 19.41 8.79
CA GLN A 294 1.39 18.98 9.14
C GLN A 294 1.42 17.78 10.10
N VAL A 295 2.26 16.79 9.82
CA VAL A 295 2.44 15.61 10.70
C VAL A 295 2.91 16.06 12.09
N ARG A 296 3.86 16.99 12.17
CA ARG A 296 4.37 17.54 13.43
C ARG A 296 3.36 18.44 14.12
N SER A 297 2.64 19.30 13.41
CA SER A 297 1.66 20.23 13.99
C SER A 297 0.46 19.49 14.59
N TRP A 298 0.04 18.39 13.98
CA TRP A 298 -0.96 17.50 14.58
C TRP A 298 -0.43 16.81 15.85
N ARG A 299 0.85 16.40 15.87
CA ARG A 299 1.49 15.79 17.04
C ARG A 299 1.79 16.80 18.14
N ALA A 300 2.11 18.04 17.78
CA ALA A 300 2.45 19.12 18.68
C ALA A 300 1.22 19.44 19.52
N ASP A 301 1.16 18.80 20.69
CA ASP A 301 0.23 18.99 21.79
C ASP A 301 -0.86 20.03 21.48
N LYS A 302 -2.02 19.56 21.01
CA LYS A 302 -3.24 20.30 21.32
C LYS A 302 -3.22 20.48 22.84
N PRO A 303 -3.12 21.72 23.35
CA PRO A 303 -3.03 21.92 24.79
C PRO A 303 -4.24 21.24 25.41
N LEU A 304 -3.99 20.44 26.45
CA LEU A 304 -5.03 19.89 27.28
C LEU A 304 -5.83 21.07 27.85
N LEU A 305 -6.97 21.36 27.24
CA LEU A 305 -7.94 22.32 27.78
C LEU A 305 -8.61 21.64 28.98
N VAL A 306 -7.98 21.77 30.15
CA VAL A 306 -8.60 21.41 31.42
C VAL A 306 -9.64 22.47 31.74
N ARG A 307 -10.89 22.21 31.33
CA ARG A 307 -12.01 23.08 31.65
C ARG A 307 -12.57 22.69 33.02
N ILE A 308 -12.23 23.48 34.05
CA ILE A 308 -12.80 23.32 35.40
C ILE A 308 -14.22 23.87 35.38
N VAL A 309 -15.23 23.02 35.58
CA VAL A 309 -16.65 23.42 35.60
C VAL A 309 -17.31 23.08 36.95
N GLY A 310 -17.61 24.11 37.74
CA GLY A 310 -18.54 24.05 38.88
C GLY A 310 -18.06 24.74 40.17
N SER A 311 -19.03 25.18 40.98
CA SER A 311 -18.85 25.69 42.34
C SER A 311 -18.64 24.56 43.36
N VAL A 312 -17.81 24.85 44.36
CA VAL A 312 -17.39 23.93 45.42
C VAL A 312 -18.59 23.43 46.23
N THR A 313 -18.94 22.14 46.14
CA THR A 313 -19.48 21.32 47.25
C THR A 313 -19.64 19.83 46.86
N ALA A 314 -19.19 18.98 47.80
CA ALA A 314 -19.29 17.52 48.00
C ALA A 314 -19.44 16.52 46.82
N ALA A 315 -18.46 15.59 46.79
CA ALA A 315 -18.28 14.37 45.98
C ALA A 315 -17.73 14.54 44.54
N ALA A 316 -16.64 13.81 44.24
CA ALA A 316 -15.91 13.87 42.96
C ALA A 316 -15.92 12.51 42.23
N THR A 317 -16.07 12.55 40.91
CA THR A 317 -15.94 11.37 40.03
C THR A 317 -15.22 11.82 38.75
N VAL A 318 -14.16 11.11 38.37
CA VAL A 318 -13.39 11.38 37.14
C VAL A 318 -13.89 10.43 36.05
N ARG A 319 -14.28 10.98 34.89
CA ARG A 319 -14.56 10.19 33.67
C ARG A 319 -13.67 10.68 32.54
N VAL A 320 -12.90 9.76 31.97
CA VAL A 320 -12.10 9.99 30.76
C VAL A 320 -12.89 9.44 29.59
N SER A 321 -13.20 10.28 28.60
CA SER A 321 -13.80 9.86 27.33
C SER A 321 -12.68 9.56 26.33
N SER A 322 -12.74 8.41 25.66
CA SER A 322 -11.79 8.01 24.61
C SER A 322 -11.95 8.79 23.30
N ALA A 323 -12.99 9.61 23.17
CA ALA A 323 -13.36 10.29 21.92
C ALA A 323 -13.14 11.82 21.94
N CYS A 324 -12.54 12.40 22.99
CA CYS A 324 -12.37 13.85 23.11
C CYS A 324 -11.11 14.22 23.91
N PRO A 325 -10.32 15.24 23.51
CA PRO A 325 -9.07 15.62 24.19
C PRO A 325 -9.28 16.46 25.46
N VAL A 326 -10.43 16.33 26.13
CA VAL A 326 -10.80 17.12 27.31
C VAL A 326 -10.82 16.20 28.54
N ILE A 327 -9.86 16.41 29.45
CA ILE A 327 -9.93 15.84 30.80
C ILE A 327 -10.71 16.82 31.68
N VAL A 328 -11.93 16.45 32.06
CA VAL A 328 -12.73 17.24 33.01
C VAL A 328 -12.40 16.75 34.42
N VAL A 329 -11.56 17.51 35.12
CA VAL A 329 -11.24 17.25 36.54
C VAL A 329 -12.17 18.11 37.41
N ARG A 330 -13.08 17.48 38.15
CA ARG A 330 -13.82 18.15 39.23
C ARG A 330 -13.04 17.99 40.53
N VAL A 331 -12.48 19.08 41.01
CA VAL A 331 -11.71 19.11 42.27
C VAL A 331 -12.56 19.72 43.38
N SER A 332 -12.52 19.09 44.57
CA SER A 332 -13.23 19.55 45.76
C SER A 332 -12.25 19.85 46.90
N GLY A 333 -12.29 21.06 47.47
CA GLY A 333 -11.56 21.39 48.70
C GLY A 333 -10.04 21.48 48.57
N ALA A 334 -9.50 21.54 47.36
CA ALA A 334 -8.05 21.62 47.13
C ALA A 334 -7.64 23.02 46.67
N GLY A 335 -6.58 23.57 47.27
CA GLY A 335 -6.00 24.83 46.85
C GLY A 335 -5.40 24.73 45.44
N ALA A 336 -5.19 25.88 44.78
CA ALA A 336 -4.72 25.95 43.39
C ALA A 336 -3.47 25.09 43.10
N ALA A 337 -2.58 24.94 44.08
CA ALA A 337 -1.39 24.09 44.00
C ALA A 337 -1.72 22.60 43.79
N VAL A 338 -2.73 22.06 44.48
CA VAL A 338 -3.12 20.65 44.36
C VAL A 338 -3.79 20.38 43.00
N ILE A 339 -4.50 21.36 42.46
CA ILE A 339 -5.09 21.28 41.11
C ILE A 339 -3.98 21.24 40.05
N ALA A 340 -2.96 22.08 40.21
CA ALA A 340 -1.79 22.09 39.34
C ALA A 340 -1.00 20.78 39.41
N ASP A 341 -0.84 20.20 40.60
CA ASP A 341 -0.17 18.91 40.80
C ASP A 341 -0.96 17.75 40.17
N ILE A 342 -2.28 17.72 40.31
CA ILE A 342 -3.15 16.70 39.66
C ILE A 342 -3.05 16.80 38.14
N ALA A 343 -3.10 18.01 37.58
CA ALA A 343 -2.94 18.22 36.15
C ALA A 343 -1.56 17.76 35.65
N THR A 344 -0.50 18.08 36.39
CA THR A 344 0.88 17.66 36.10
C THR A 344 1.05 16.14 36.17
N CYS A 345 0.41 15.49 37.14
CA CYS A 345 0.46 14.03 37.31
C CYS A 345 -0.27 13.31 36.16
N LEU A 346 -1.46 13.80 35.78
CA LEU A 346 -2.23 13.25 34.65
C LEU A 346 -1.52 13.44 33.30
N LEU A 347 -0.82 14.56 33.13
CA LEU A 347 0.05 14.81 31.97
C LEU A 347 1.21 13.80 31.90
N ARG A 348 1.88 13.54 33.02
CA ARG A 348 2.97 12.55 33.09
C ARG A 348 2.50 11.12 32.85
N ALA A 349 1.40 10.70 33.47
CA ALA A 349 0.85 9.35 33.31
C ALA A 349 0.51 9.03 31.84
N ARG A 350 0.03 10.02 31.08
CA ARG A 350 -0.23 9.88 29.64
C ARG A 350 1.04 9.82 28.78
N GLN A 351 2.09 10.55 29.15
CA GLN A 351 3.39 10.52 28.46
C GLN A 351 4.13 9.19 28.67
N THR A 352 3.97 8.56 29.83
CA THR A 352 4.65 7.30 30.19
C THR A 352 3.80 6.04 29.94
N GLY A 353 2.51 6.19 29.62
CA GLY A 353 1.59 5.06 29.43
C GLY A 353 1.26 4.29 30.73
N GLN A 354 1.62 4.83 31.90
CA GLN A 354 1.29 4.23 33.19
C GLN A 354 -0.15 4.59 33.59
N ARG A 355 -0.94 3.57 33.96
CA ARG A 355 -2.34 3.71 34.39
C ARG A 355 -2.48 4.34 35.76
#